data_AF-S2WIU9-F1
#
_entry.id   AF-S2WIU9-F1
#
_cell.length_a   1.000
_cell.length_b   1.000
_cell.length_c   1.000
_cell.angle_alpha   90.00
_cell.angle_beta   90.00
_cell.angle_gamma   90.00
#
_symmetry.space_group_name_H-M   'P 1'
#
loop_
_entity.id
_entity.type
_entity.pdbx_description
1 polymer ?
#
loop_
_entity_poly.entity_id
_entity_poly.type
_entity_poly.pdbx_seq_one_letter_code
_entity_poly.pdbx_strand_id
1 'polypeptide(L)'
;MLPAGPPTFRGMQQPRTRDGKYTFKPGTGDAPEASLGAPDDAQARLDAVCRLKAASDILNSRYGLETPDVYYQAQQEYNQACAALGVENASKVEITKAAGRVVLEVAETEAGIDADMFAEGQQQLIDQRGELDKKIHDITGRLGVQESLLAYRMLSDPDFELPEDSGRSDDFKDFHECYMARQQLNEIINDRTPYLELAEHYKATLAKIRPMGGEHEYHPKATKAAKAAFDEALSCYPSEWIDNSSADPNKLLPKIGKSRAHYAHRRVEETKKRVRQLAVTTTEGLEKVGEDPRYEIATEEDLAGYFPEGDKASAREQLMAGPKLAMFDTKLFDPERPAPPRGRGWELWDHPYRDVSYWRRPQTRMRTEKLETVSEITTSKAGSGIYATCIHELAHRMEYTARAGIVGLEENYLDSRTTGEGNIVLYGGRLRRGKPEVARKTDFVDAYMGKVYDGTSFEVMSCGMEGLFGGSYKGLGGDRDMREFILGVLATS
;
A
#
# COMPACT_ATOMS: atom_id res chain seq x y z
N MET A 1 -62.01 -14.06 -7.56
CA MET A 1 -60.99 -13.29 -8.30
C MET A 1 -59.77 -13.20 -7.40
N LEU A 2 -58.69 -13.90 -7.74
CA LEU A 2 -57.38 -13.89 -7.07
C LEU A 2 -56.33 -13.41 -8.09
N PRO A 3 -55.27 -12.70 -7.69
CA PRO A 3 -54.35 -12.07 -8.62
C PRO A 3 -53.32 -13.08 -9.18
N ALA A 4 -52.98 -12.88 -10.45
CA ALA A 4 -52.00 -13.68 -11.19
C ALA A 4 -50.57 -13.45 -10.67
N GLY A 5 -49.82 -14.53 -10.47
CA GLY A 5 -48.40 -14.50 -10.11
C GLY A 5 -47.48 -14.15 -11.29
N PRO A 6 -46.21 -13.78 -11.03
CA PRO A 6 -45.27 -13.35 -12.06
C PRO A 6 -44.70 -14.52 -12.87
N PRO A 7 -44.24 -14.27 -14.11
CA PRO A 7 -43.78 -15.34 -15.01
C PRO A 7 -42.40 -15.84 -14.62
N THR A 8 -42.25 -17.17 -14.57
CA THR A 8 -40.97 -17.86 -14.41
C THR A 8 -40.18 -17.84 -15.72
N PHE A 9 -38.99 -17.22 -15.72
CA PHE A 9 -38.04 -17.30 -16.82
C PHE A 9 -37.36 -18.67 -16.84
N ARG A 10 -37.56 -19.42 -17.94
CA ARG A 10 -36.92 -20.71 -18.20
C ARG A 10 -35.50 -20.45 -18.73
N GLY A 11 -34.49 -20.94 -18.02
CA GLY A 11 -33.08 -20.74 -18.35
C GLY A 11 -32.69 -21.30 -19.71
N MET A 12 -31.99 -20.50 -20.52
CA MET A 12 -31.15 -20.97 -21.60
C MET A 12 -29.86 -21.54 -21.00
N GLN A 13 -29.69 -22.86 -21.07
CA GLN A 13 -28.39 -23.48 -20.87
C GLN A 13 -27.58 -23.35 -22.16
N GLN A 14 -26.45 -22.65 -22.11
CA GLN A 14 -25.47 -22.67 -23.18
C GLN A 14 -24.60 -23.94 -23.11
N PRO A 15 -24.16 -24.50 -24.26
CA PRO A 15 -23.38 -25.73 -24.29
C PRO A 15 -21.98 -25.53 -23.73
N ARG A 16 -21.56 -26.44 -22.83
CA ARG A 16 -20.18 -26.55 -22.34
C ARG A 16 -19.34 -27.33 -23.35
N THR A 17 -18.16 -26.83 -23.70
CA THR A 17 -17.12 -27.62 -24.36
C THR A 17 -16.33 -28.42 -23.31
N ARG A 18 -15.81 -29.58 -23.72
CA ARG A 18 -15.33 -30.66 -22.85
C ARG A 18 -13.92 -30.41 -22.26
N ASP A 19 -13.22 -29.36 -22.68
CA ASP A 19 -11.76 -29.28 -22.46
C ASP A 19 -11.31 -28.14 -21.52
N GLY A 20 -12.23 -27.43 -20.86
CA GLY A 20 -11.91 -26.50 -19.75
C GLY A 20 -10.98 -25.33 -20.08
N LYS A 21 -10.59 -25.14 -21.35
CA LYS A 21 -9.79 -24.00 -21.82
C LYS A 21 -10.71 -22.95 -22.44
N TYR A 22 -10.79 -21.79 -21.80
CA TYR A 22 -11.37 -20.60 -22.38
C TYR A 22 -10.31 -19.95 -23.28
N THR A 23 -10.48 -20.01 -24.59
CA THR A 23 -9.81 -19.09 -25.50
C THR A 23 -10.69 -17.85 -25.62
N PHE A 24 -10.29 -16.79 -24.93
CA PHE A 24 -10.93 -15.49 -25.01
C PHE A 24 -10.56 -14.86 -26.36
N LYS A 25 -11.56 -14.46 -27.14
CA LYS A 25 -11.40 -13.42 -28.16
C LYS A 25 -11.76 -12.11 -27.48
N PRO A 26 -10.87 -11.10 -27.41
CA PRO A 26 -11.27 -9.78 -26.98
C PRO A 26 -12.39 -9.28 -27.90
N GLY A 27 -13.51 -8.90 -27.29
CA GLY A 27 -14.58 -8.22 -27.99
C GLY A 27 -14.12 -6.80 -28.26
N THR A 28 -13.74 -6.52 -29.50
CA THR A 28 -13.60 -5.16 -30.00
C THR A 28 -15.00 -4.56 -30.07
N GLY A 29 -15.37 -3.80 -29.03
CA GLY A 29 -16.40 -2.78 -29.17
C GLY A 29 -15.83 -1.67 -30.05
N ASP A 30 -15.83 -1.87 -31.36
CA ASP A 30 -15.38 -0.90 -32.35
C ASP A 30 -16.36 0.29 -32.37
N ALA A 31 -16.27 1.17 -31.37
CA ALA A 31 -16.51 2.58 -31.63
C ALA A 31 -15.42 3.02 -32.61
N PRO A 32 -15.75 3.69 -33.72
CA PRO A 32 -14.75 4.05 -34.71
C PRO A 32 -13.67 4.89 -34.02
N GLU A 33 -12.44 4.39 -33.97
CA GLU A 33 -11.26 5.19 -33.70
C GLU A 33 -11.22 6.27 -34.78
N ALA A 34 -11.82 7.43 -34.48
CA ALA A 34 -11.60 8.62 -35.26
C ALA A 34 -10.10 8.86 -35.22
N SER A 35 -9.43 8.60 -36.35
CA SER A 35 -8.01 8.93 -36.58
C SER A 35 -7.76 10.33 -36.02
N LEU A 36 -7.11 10.36 -34.86
CA LEU A 36 -6.81 11.58 -34.13
C LEU A 36 -5.88 12.45 -34.99
N GLY A 37 -6.08 13.75 -34.94
CA GLY A 37 -5.45 14.69 -35.86
C GLY A 37 -3.92 14.71 -35.75
N ALA A 38 -3.29 15.50 -36.62
CA ALA A 38 -1.85 15.78 -36.60
C ALA A 38 -1.35 16.20 -35.20
N PRO A 39 -0.04 16.12 -34.88
CA PRO A 39 0.52 16.42 -33.55
C PRO A 39 0.05 17.74 -32.90
N ASP A 40 -0.30 18.75 -33.70
CA ASP A 40 -0.90 20.02 -33.24
C ASP A 40 -2.23 19.82 -32.47
N ASP A 41 -2.92 18.69 -32.68
CA ASP A 41 -4.16 18.29 -32.02
C ASP A 41 -3.93 17.76 -30.59
N ALA A 42 -2.76 17.17 -30.30
CA ALA A 42 -2.48 16.63 -28.97
C ALA A 42 -2.32 17.75 -27.92
N GLN A 43 -1.63 18.84 -28.27
CA GLN A 43 -1.48 19.99 -27.38
C GLN A 43 -2.81 20.72 -27.18
N ALA A 44 -3.62 20.89 -28.24
CA ALA A 44 -4.94 21.50 -28.14
C ALA A 44 -5.88 20.70 -27.22
N ARG A 45 -5.81 19.36 -27.28
CA ARG A 45 -6.54 18.47 -26.37
C ARG A 45 -6.00 18.54 -24.94
N LEU A 46 -4.68 18.66 -24.75
CA LEU A 46 -4.11 18.87 -23.42
C LEU A 46 -4.56 20.20 -22.81
N ASP A 47 -4.61 21.27 -23.59
CA ASP A 47 -5.15 22.57 -23.18
C ASP A 47 -6.64 22.46 -22.83
N ALA A 48 -7.40 21.61 -23.52
CA ALA A 48 -8.79 21.31 -23.15
C ALA A 48 -8.87 20.60 -21.78
N VAL A 49 -7.96 19.67 -21.46
CA VAL A 49 -7.89 19.05 -20.12
C VAL A 49 -7.55 20.08 -19.05
N CYS A 50 -6.62 21.00 -19.31
CA CYS A 50 -6.31 22.10 -18.39
C CYS A 50 -7.55 22.98 -18.10
N ARG A 51 -8.30 23.35 -19.15
CA ARG A 51 -9.55 24.12 -19.01
C ARG A 51 -10.62 23.32 -18.27
N LEU A 52 -10.75 22.02 -18.54
CA LEU A 52 -11.67 21.13 -17.85
C LEU A 52 -11.39 21.10 -16.34
N LYS A 53 -10.11 20.95 -15.94
CA LYS A 53 -9.70 20.97 -14.53
C LYS A 53 -10.01 22.32 -13.88
N ALA A 54 -9.60 23.42 -14.50
CA ALA A 54 -9.83 24.76 -13.97
C ALA A 54 -11.33 25.07 -13.78
N ALA A 55 -12.16 24.69 -14.76
CA ALA A 55 -13.61 24.84 -14.66
C ALA A 55 -14.22 23.95 -13.57
N SER A 56 -13.78 22.69 -13.46
CA SER A 56 -14.20 21.75 -12.41
C SER A 56 -13.89 22.29 -11.01
N ASP A 57 -12.72 22.89 -10.81
CA ASP A 57 -12.32 23.48 -9.52
C ASP A 57 -13.26 24.62 -9.11
N ILE A 58 -13.62 25.49 -10.05
CA ILE A 58 -14.55 26.59 -9.79
C ILE A 58 -15.93 26.04 -9.45
N LEU A 59 -16.44 25.06 -10.21
CA LEU A 59 -17.75 24.45 -10.00
C LEU A 59 -17.86 23.71 -8.66
N ASN A 60 -16.76 23.10 -8.19
CA ASN A 60 -16.70 22.40 -6.91
C ASN A 60 -16.38 23.34 -5.73
N SER A 61 -15.87 24.54 -6.01
CA SER A 61 -15.59 25.53 -4.97
C SER A 61 -16.87 26.17 -4.44
N ARG A 62 -16.85 26.55 -3.15
CA ARG A 62 -17.92 27.36 -2.55
C ARG A 62 -18.10 28.71 -3.27
N TYR A 63 -17.04 29.23 -3.88
CA TYR A 63 -17.03 30.52 -4.58
C TYR A 63 -17.91 30.52 -5.82
N GLY A 64 -17.95 29.40 -6.56
CA GLY A 64 -18.87 29.22 -7.69
C GLY A 64 -20.33 29.33 -7.26
N LEU A 65 -20.69 28.81 -6.08
CA LEU A 65 -22.06 28.85 -5.58
C LEU A 65 -22.52 30.26 -5.16
N GLU A 66 -21.58 31.14 -4.80
CA GLU A 66 -21.90 32.49 -4.31
C GLU A 66 -21.95 33.54 -5.43
N THR A 67 -21.39 33.24 -6.61
CA THR A 67 -21.32 34.16 -7.75
C THR A 67 -21.88 33.52 -9.04
N PRO A 68 -23.19 33.69 -9.32
CA PRO A 68 -23.85 33.01 -10.45
C PRO A 68 -23.15 33.21 -11.80
N ASP A 69 -22.63 34.40 -12.09
CA ASP A 69 -21.94 34.67 -13.36
C ASP A 69 -20.66 33.84 -13.51
N VAL A 70 -19.89 33.67 -12.43
CA VAL A 70 -18.66 32.85 -12.41
C VAL A 70 -19.03 31.38 -12.59
N TYR A 71 -20.10 30.92 -11.95
CA TYR A 71 -20.62 29.56 -12.14
C TYR A 71 -21.01 29.29 -13.60
N TYR A 72 -21.77 30.19 -14.23
CA TYR A 72 -22.19 30.04 -15.61
C TYR A 72 -21.01 30.04 -16.58
N GLN A 73 -20.02 30.90 -16.37
CA GLN A 73 -18.79 30.92 -17.17
C GLN A 73 -18.01 29.61 -17.02
N ALA A 74 -17.82 29.12 -15.79
CA ALA A 74 -17.16 27.85 -15.54
C ALA A 74 -17.92 26.68 -16.17
N GLN A 75 -19.25 26.67 -16.11
CA GLN A 75 -20.07 25.64 -16.77
C GLN A 75 -19.93 25.68 -18.30
N GLN A 76 -19.84 26.86 -18.90
CA GLN A 76 -19.60 27.00 -20.34
C GLN A 76 -18.23 26.48 -20.74
N GLU A 77 -17.17 26.85 -20.01
CA GLU A 77 -15.81 26.34 -20.25
C GLU A 77 -15.73 24.82 -20.05
N TYR A 78 -16.38 24.29 -19.01
CA TYR A 78 -16.48 22.84 -18.78
C TYR A 78 -17.11 22.12 -19.98
N ASN A 79 -18.25 22.64 -20.48
CA ASN A 79 -18.94 22.05 -21.63
C ASN A 79 -18.12 22.15 -22.91
N GLN A 80 -17.44 23.28 -23.15
CA GLN A 80 -16.56 23.45 -24.32
C GLN A 80 -15.35 22.53 -24.27
N ALA A 81 -14.77 22.33 -23.07
CA ALA A 81 -13.68 21.38 -22.88
C ALA A 81 -14.15 19.94 -23.13
N CYS A 82 -15.33 19.55 -22.63
CA CYS A 82 -15.93 18.24 -22.92
C CYS A 82 -16.16 18.03 -24.42
N ALA A 83 -16.64 19.07 -25.13
CA ALA A 83 -16.82 19.00 -26.58
C ALA A 83 -15.49 18.86 -27.34
N ALA A 84 -14.45 19.58 -26.92
CA ALA A 84 -13.11 19.44 -27.49
C ALA A 84 -12.50 18.05 -27.26
N LEU A 85 -12.95 17.34 -26.22
CA LEU A 85 -12.58 15.96 -25.91
C LEU A 85 -13.53 14.92 -26.52
N GLY A 86 -14.59 15.34 -27.21
CA GLY A 86 -15.59 14.46 -27.83
C GLY A 86 -16.45 13.66 -26.83
N VAL A 87 -16.69 14.22 -25.65
CA VAL A 87 -17.43 13.58 -24.54
C VAL A 87 -18.61 14.42 -24.08
N GLU A 88 -19.33 15.05 -25.01
CA GLU A 88 -20.54 15.80 -24.67
C GLU A 88 -21.62 14.89 -24.07
N ASN A 89 -22.15 15.26 -22.91
CA ASN A 89 -23.15 14.49 -22.16
C ASN A 89 -22.67 13.11 -21.68
N ALA A 90 -21.35 12.87 -21.69
CA ALA A 90 -20.78 11.64 -21.17
C ALA A 90 -20.85 11.61 -19.63
N SER A 91 -20.76 10.41 -19.08
CA SER A 91 -20.64 10.20 -17.64
C SER A 91 -19.33 10.79 -17.11
N LYS A 92 -19.25 11.05 -15.79
CA LYS A 92 -18.02 11.54 -15.16
C LYS A 92 -16.83 10.60 -15.42
N VAL A 93 -17.05 9.29 -15.43
CA VAL A 93 -16.01 8.28 -15.71
C VAL A 93 -15.50 8.38 -17.15
N GLU A 94 -16.39 8.57 -18.13
CA GLU A 94 -16.00 8.74 -19.54
C GLU A 94 -15.22 10.04 -19.77
N ILE A 95 -15.64 11.14 -19.13
CA ILE A 95 -14.90 12.41 -19.14
C ILE A 95 -13.51 12.23 -18.52
N THR A 96 -13.43 11.55 -17.38
CA THR A 96 -12.17 11.23 -16.71
C THR A 96 -11.25 10.41 -17.63
N LYS A 97 -11.77 9.33 -18.24
CA LYS A 97 -10.99 8.49 -19.18
C LYS A 97 -10.53 9.27 -20.41
N ALA A 98 -11.37 10.13 -20.97
CA ALA A 98 -10.99 10.97 -22.11
C ALA A 98 -9.83 11.91 -21.76
N ALA A 99 -9.86 12.54 -20.57
CA ALA A 99 -8.74 13.34 -20.09
C ALA A 99 -7.46 12.50 -19.90
N GLY A 100 -7.58 11.30 -19.32
CA GLY A 100 -6.43 10.41 -19.14
C GLY A 100 -5.87 9.85 -20.44
N ARG A 101 -6.71 9.63 -21.46
CA ARG A 101 -6.26 9.26 -22.81
C ARG A 101 -5.37 10.34 -23.41
N VAL A 102 -5.73 11.61 -23.26
CA VAL A 102 -4.88 12.72 -23.72
C VAL A 102 -3.54 12.73 -23.01
N VAL A 103 -3.52 12.54 -21.68
CA VAL A 103 -2.28 12.44 -20.90
C VAL A 103 -1.42 11.27 -21.38
N LEU A 104 -2.05 10.11 -21.59
CA LEU A 104 -1.41 8.89 -22.07
C LEU A 104 -0.75 9.12 -23.43
N GLU A 105 -1.51 9.63 -24.41
CA GLU A 105 -1.03 9.85 -25.78
C GLU A 105 0.14 10.84 -25.83
N VAL A 106 0.05 11.96 -25.10
CA VAL A 106 1.13 12.95 -25.05
C VAL A 106 2.39 12.33 -24.42
N ALA A 107 2.25 11.65 -23.28
CA ALA A 107 3.38 11.07 -22.58
C ALA A 107 4.06 9.94 -23.38
N GLU A 108 3.30 9.03 -23.99
CA GLU A 108 3.83 7.95 -24.81
C GLU A 108 4.52 8.47 -26.08
N THR A 109 3.93 9.48 -26.71
CA THR A 109 4.53 10.15 -27.88
C THR A 109 5.85 10.83 -27.50
N GLU A 110 5.89 11.55 -26.38
CA GLU A 110 7.12 12.21 -25.89
C GLU A 110 8.19 11.20 -25.46
N ALA A 111 7.79 10.08 -24.88
CA ALA A 111 8.70 9.00 -24.48
C ALA A 111 9.22 8.19 -25.67
N GLY A 112 8.46 8.14 -26.77
CA GLY A 112 8.70 7.18 -27.85
C GLY A 112 8.47 5.73 -27.40
N ILE A 113 7.60 5.53 -26.40
CA ILE A 113 7.29 4.23 -25.80
C ILE A 113 5.79 3.98 -25.93
N ASP A 114 5.41 2.90 -26.60
CA ASP A 114 4.06 2.35 -26.58
C ASP A 114 4.01 1.25 -25.51
N ALA A 115 3.26 1.47 -24.43
CA ALA A 115 3.24 0.53 -23.31
C ALA A 115 2.53 -0.79 -23.65
N ASP A 116 1.56 -0.78 -24.58
CA ASP A 116 0.87 -2.00 -24.99
C ASP A 116 1.80 -2.86 -25.84
N MET A 117 2.53 -2.26 -26.79
CA MET A 117 3.57 -2.96 -27.54
C MET A 117 4.65 -3.55 -26.62
N PHE A 118 5.09 -2.80 -25.61
CA PHE A 118 6.10 -3.29 -24.68
C PHE A 118 5.57 -4.44 -23.81
N ALA A 119 4.33 -4.35 -23.32
CA ALA A 119 3.72 -5.42 -22.54
C ALA A 119 3.43 -6.68 -23.36
N GLU A 120 3.06 -6.54 -24.64
CA GLU A 120 2.96 -7.66 -25.58
C GLU A 120 4.32 -8.35 -25.76
N GLY A 121 5.39 -7.58 -25.96
CA GLY A 121 6.75 -8.08 -26.01
C GLY A 121 7.13 -8.85 -24.73
N GLN A 122 6.83 -8.30 -23.55
CA GLN A 122 7.05 -9.00 -22.28
C GLN A 122 6.20 -10.26 -22.13
N GLN A 123 4.96 -10.28 -22.64
CA GLN A 123 4.13 -11.48 -22.60
C GLN A 123 4.73 -12.60 -23.47
N GLN A 124 5.25 -12.27 -24.65
CA GLN A 124 5.96 -13.23 -25.50
C GLN A 124 7.18 -13.81 -24.78
N LEU A 125 7.94 -12.99 -24.03
CA LEU A 125 9.07 -13.47 -23.23
C LEU A 125 8.63 -14.39 -22.08
N ILE A 126 7.51 -14.09 -21.43
CA ILE A 126 6.91 -14.96 -20.39
C ILE A 126 6.49 -16.31 -20.98
N ASP A 127 5.87 -16.30 -22.16
CA ASP A 127 5.47 -17.51 -22.85
C ASP A 127 6.70 -18.36 -23.25
N GLN A 128 7.76 -17.71 -23.76
CA GLN A 128 9.05 -18.36 -24.03
C GLN A 128 9.67 -18.97 -22.77
N ARG A 129 9.62 -18.26 -21.64
CA ARG A 129 10.06 -18.80 -20.34
C ARG A 129 9.25 -20.03 -19.94
N GLY A 130 7.94 -20.00 -20.16
CA GLY A 130 7.05 -21.13 -19.90
C GLY A 130 7.43 -22.38 -20.71
N GLU A 131 7.86 -22.20 -21.96
CA GLU A 131 8.39 -23.31 -22.77
C GLU A 131 9.75 -23.82 -22.26
N LEU A 132 10.63 -22.94 -21.76
CA LEU A 132 11.87 -23.36 -21.10
C LEU A 132 11.61 -24.14 -19.80
N ASP A 133 10.65 -23.71 -18.97
CA ASP A 133 10.29 -24.41 -17.74
C ASP A 133 9.77 -25.83 -18.03
N LYS A 134 8.98 -26.01 -19.10
CA LYS A 134 8.57 -27.35 -19.57
C LYS A 134 9.76 -28.20 -19.98
N LYS A 135 10.70 -27.65 -20.76
CA LYS A 135 11.93 -28.37 -21.16
C LYS A 135 12.77 -28.77 -19.96
N ILE A 136 13.00 -27.84 -19.02
CA ILE A 136 13.72 -28.12 -17.77
C ILE A 136 13.04 -29.26 -17.01
N HIS A 137 11.70 -29.20 -16.89
CA HIS A 137 10.94 -30.26 -16.24
C HIS A 137 11.13 -31.61 -16.92
N ASP A 138 11.01 -31.68 -18.24
CA ASP A 138 11.20 -32.90 -19.01
C ASP A 138 12.63 -33.47 -18.86
N ILE A 139 13.65 -32.60 -18.90
CA ILE A 139 15.06 -33.00 -18.70
C ILE A 139 15.27 -33.55 -17.28
N THR A 140 14.77 -32.85 -16.24
CA THR A 140 14.88 -33.34 -14.85
C THR A 140 14.17 -34.68 -14.64
N GLY A 141 13.06 -34.91 -15.34
CA GLY A 141 12.36 -36.19 -15.36
C GLY A 141 13.21 -37.33 -15.94
N ARG A 142 14.02 -37.05 -16.99
CA ARG A 142 14.95 -38.02 -17.60
C ARG A 142 16.20 -38.27 -16.74
N LEU A 143 16.74 -37.22 -16.13
CA LEU A 143 17.92 -37.28 -15.27
C LEU A 143 17.65 -38.08 -13.99
N GLY A 144 16.46 -37.97 -13.39
CA GLY A 144 16.21 -38.54 -12.06
C GLY A 144 16.74 -37.63 -10.94
N VAL A 145 16.45 -37.98 -9.69
CA VAL A 145 16.59 -37.05 -8.54
C VAL A 145 18.06 -36.73 -8.20
N GLN A 146 18.96 -37.72 -8.20
CA GLN A 146 20.36 -37.50 -7.82
C GLN A 146 21.12 -36.69 -8.88
N GLU A 147 20.87 -36.98 -10.14
CA GLU A 147 21.45 -36.31 -11.29
C GLU A 147 20.89 -34.90 -11.45
N SER A 148 19.60 -34.68 -11.15
CA SER A 148 19.04 -33.32 -11.09
C SER A 148 19.72 -32.47 -10.02
N LEU A 149 20.03 -33.04 -8.85
CA LEU A 149 20.78 -32.33 -7.80
C LEU A 149 22.20 -31.99 -8.24
N LEU A 150 22.87 -32.87 -9.00
CA LEU A 150 24.16 -32.58 -9.62
C LEU A 150 24.04 -31.44 -10.64
N ALA A 151 22.98 -31.43 -11.46
CA ALA A 151 22.73 -30.37 -12.43
C ALA A 151 22.48 -29.01 -11.75
N TYR A 152 21.77 -28.99 -10.62
CA TYR A 152 21.64 -27.77 -9.81
C TYR A 152 22.96 -27.36 -9.16
N ARG A 153 23.80 -28.31 -8.76
CA ARG A 153 25.12 -28.01 -8.20
C ARG A 153 26.03 -27.32 -9.22
N MET A 154 26.01 -27.75 -10.47
CA MET A 154 26.71 -27.08 -11.58
C MET A 154 26.33 -25.61 -11.74
N LEU A 155 25.08 -25.26 -11.43
CA LEU A 155 24.61 -23.87 -11.53
C LEU A 155 25.10 -23.00 -10.37
N SER A 156 25.42 -23.61 -9.23
CA SER A 156 25.90 -22.91 -8.03
C SER A 156 27.42 -22.87 -7.89
N ASP A 157 28.14 -23.72 -8.63
CA ASP A 157 29.58 -23.91 -8.53
C ASP A 157 30.20 -23.90 -9.94
N PRO A 158 30.78 -22.76 -10.38
CA PRO A 158 31.32 -22.61 -11.74
C PRO A 158 32.55 -23.49 -12.00
N ASP A 159 33.20 -24.00 -10.96
CA ASP A 159 34.37 -24.90 -11.06
C ASP A 159 33.96 -26.38 -11.03
N PHE A 160 32.66 -26.69 -11.00
CA PHE A 160 32.17 -28.06 -10.96
C PHE A 160 32.30 -28.73 -12.33
N GLU A 161 33.23 -29.69 -12.43
CA GLU A 161 33.37 -30.56 -13.59
C GLU A 161 32.41 -31.75 -13.50
N LEU A 162 31.69 -32.04 -14.59
CA LEU A 162 30.86 -33.23 -14.69
C LEU A 162 31.74 -34.49 -14.67
N PRO A 163 31.32 -35.57 -13.99
CA PRO A 163 31.98 -36.87 -14.14
C PRO A 163 31.95 -37.31 -15.61
N GLU A 164 33.12 -37.53 -16.21
CA GLU A 164 33.29 -37.92 -17.62
C GLU A 164 32.48 -39.18 -18.01
N ASP A 165 32.20 -40.05 -17.03
CA ASP A 165 31.50 -41.34 -17.22
C ASP A 165 29.98 -41.30 -17.05
N SER A 166 29.34 -40.12 -16.97
CA SER A 166 27.90 -40.04 -16.63
C SER A 166 26.94 -40.58 -17.70
N GLY A 167 27.40 -40.85 -18.93
CA GLY A 167 26.57 -41.34 -20.06
C GLY A 167 25.39 -40.43 -20.43
N ARG A 168 25.31 -39.24 -19.83
CA ARG A 168 24.20 -38.29 -19.86
C ARG A 168 24.68 -36.84 -20.02
N SER A 169 25.89 -36.65 -20.54
CA SER A 169 26.51 -35.33 -20.75
C SER A 169 25.59 -34.37 -21.50
N ASP A 170 24.84 -34.88 -22.48
CA ASP A 170 23.93 -34.09 -23.30
C ASP A 170 22.74 -33.56 -22.49
N ASP A 171 22.16 -34.38 -21.61
CA ASP A 171 21.06 -33.95 -20.74
C ASP A 171 21.50 -32.88 -19.73
N PHE A 172 22.71 -32.99 -19.18
CA PHE A 172 23.26 -31.95 -18.30
C PHE A 172 23.54 -30.65 -19.04
N LYS A 173 24.06 -30.73 -20.27
CA LYS A 173 24.31 -29.57 -21.12
C LYS A 173 23.00 -28.87 -21.49
N ASP A 174 22.01 -29.63 -21.97
CA ASP A 174 20.68 -29.12 -22.30
C ASP A 174 20.00 -28.46 -21.08
N PHE A 175 20.13 -29.08 -19.90
CA PHE A 175 19.62 -28.51 -18.65
C PHE A 175 20.29 -27.17 -18.34
N HIS A 176 21.62 -27.11 -18.41
CA HIS A 176 22.37 -25.90 -18.14
C HIS A 176 21.99 -24.78 -19.11
N GLU A 177 21.95 -25.06 -20.42
CA GLU A 177 21.56 -24.10 -21.45
C GLU A 177 20.13 -23.58 -21.24
N CYS A 178 19.15 -24.47 -21.00
CA CYS A 178 17.77 -24.06 -20.73
C CYS A 178 17.66 -23.22 -19.45
N TYR A 179 18.39 -23.59 -18.40
CA TYR A 179 18.39 -22.85 -17.15
C TYR A 179 19.00 -21.45 -17.30
N MET A 180 20.14 -21.33 -17.98
CA MET A 180 20.79 -20.04 -18.22
C MET A 180 19.92 -19.12 -19.08
N ALA A 181 19.31 -19.66 -20.14
CA ALA A 181 18.33 -18.91 -20.95
C ALA A 181 17.13 -18.46 -20.11
N ARG A 182 16.64 -19.30 -19.19
CA ARG A 182 15.56 -18.93 -18.26
C ARG A 182 15.97 -17.78 -17.32
N GLN A 183 17.22 -17.78 -16.83
CA GLN A 183 17.71 -16.69 -15.98
C GLN A 183 17.80 -15.36 -16.75
N GLN A 184 18.35 -15.39 -17.97
CA GLN A 184 18.38 -14.22 -18.84
C GLN A 184 16.97 -13.68 -19.13
N LEU A 185 16.01 -14.56 -19.43
CA LEU A 185 14.61 -14.14 -19.59
C LEU A 185 14.03 -13.55 -18.31
N ASN A 186 14.34 -14.11 -17.13
CA ASN A 186 13.88 -13.54 -15.86
C ASN A 186 14.46 -12.14 -15.61
N GLU A 187 15.71 -11.88 -15.99
CA GLU A 187 16.30 -10.55 -15.88
C GLU A 187 15.53 -9.55 -16.76
N ILE A 188 15.24 -9.91 -18.01
CA ILE A 188 14.50 -9.04 -18.95
C ILE A 188 13.03 -8.86 -18.53
N ILE A 189 12.36 -9.94 -18.12
CA ILE A 189 10.94 -9.89 -17.69
C ILE A 189 10.78 -9.05 -16.42
N ASN A 190 11.76 -9.11 -15.51
CA ASN A 190 11.72 -8.34 -14.26
C ASN A 190 12.30 -6.93 -14.42
N ASP A 191 12.83 -6.58 -15.59
CA ASP A 191 13.27 -5.22 -15.87
C ASP A 191 12.06 -4.28 -15.94
N ARG A 192 12.03 -3.34 -15.00
CA ARG A 192 10.99 -2.33 -14.89
C ARG A 192 11.40 -1.00 -15.52
N THR A 193 12.64 -0.87 -15.98
CA THR A 193 13.23 0.40 -16.44
C THR A 193 12.35 1.11 -17.46
N PRO A 194 11.82 0.44 -18.52
CA PRO A 194 11.00 1.12 -19.52
C PRO A 194 9.68 1.67 -18.95
N TYR A 195 9.08 0.98 -17.98
CA TYR A 195 7.87 1.46 -17.30
C TYR A 195 8.16 2.66 -16.40
N LEU A 196 9.31 2.66 -15.73
CA LEU A 196 9.72 3.77 -14.87
C LEU A 196 10.10 5.00 -15.72
N GLU A 197 10.72 4.80 -16.89
CA GLU A 197 10.96 5.88 -17.85
C GLU A 197 9.64 6.50 -18.32
N LEU A 198 8.68 5.67 -18.74
CA LEU A 198 7.34 6.14 -19.14
C LEU A 198 6.60 6.85 -17.99
N ALA A 199 6.77 6.37 -16.74
CA ALA A 199 6.21 7.00 -15.56
C ALA A 199 6.70 8.45 -15.36
N GLU A 200 7.95 8.76 -15.69
CA GLU A 200 8.47 10.13 -15.66
C GLU A 200 7.75 11.03 -16.68
N HIS A 201 7.45 10.52 -17.87
CA HIS A 201 6.68 11.24 -18.88
C HIS A 201 5.21 11.45 -18.47
N TYR A 202 4.59 10.46 -17.81
CA TYR A 202 3.27 10.66 -17.20
C TYR A 202 3.30 11.76 -16.14
N LYS A 203 4.27 11.76 -15.23
CA LYS A 203 4.42 12.81 -14.22
C LYS A 203 4.65 14.19 -14.85
N ALA A 204 5.53 14.27 -15.85
CA ALA A 204 5.81 15.52 -16.56
C ALA A 204 4.57 16.07 -17.27
N THR A 205 3.75 15.19 -17.87
CA THR A 205 2.52 15.59 -18.56
C THR A 205 1.42 16.03 -17.58
N LEU A 206 1.24 15.29 -16.47
CA LEU A 206 0.34 15.69 -15.39
C LEU A 206 0.74 17.04 -14.76
N ALA A 207 2.05 17.29 -14.63
CA ALA A 207 2.58 18.57 -14.14
C ALA A 207 2.25 19.78 -15.05
N LYS A 208 1.95 19.56 -16.34
CA LYS A 208 1.45 20.60 -17.26
C LYS A 208 -0.01 20.98 -16.95
N ILE A 209 -0.80 20.05 -16.39
CA ILE A 209 -2.22 20.24 -16.05
C ILE A 209 -2.38 20.84 -14.65
N ARG A 210 -1.59 20.37 -13.69
CA ARG A 210 -1.70 20.78 -12.28
C ARG A 210 -0.40 20.55 -11.50
N PRO A 211 -0.23 21.18 -10.32
CA PRO A 211 0.89 20.88 -9.44
C PRO A 211 0.91 19.42 -8.96
N MET A 212 2.09 18.79 -9.05
CA MET A 212 2.37 17.42 -8.61
C MET A 212 3.49 17.42 -7.57
N GLY A 213 3.46 16.47 -6.63
CA GLY A 213 4.42 16.36 -5.54
C GLY A 213 4.21 17.41 -4.44
N GLY A 214 5.03 17.36 -3.40
CA GLY A 214 4.92 18.26 -2.26
C GLY A 214 5.55 17.68 -0.99
N GLU A 215 5.48 18.43 0.11
CA GLU A 215 5.90 17.97 1.44
C GLU A 215 4.70 17.47 2.23
N HIS A 216 4.89 16.42 3.04
CA HIS A 216 3.84 15.87 3.89
C HIS A 216 4.11 16.10 5.39
N GLU A 217 3.07 16.47 6.13
CA GLU A 217 3.15 16.59 7.58
C GLU A 217 2.93 15.24 8.29
N TYR A 218 4.04 14.58 8.60
CA TYR A 218 4.03 13.31 9.32
C TYR A 218 3.89 13.45 10.84
N HIS A 219 3.33 12.40 11.45
CA HIS A 219 3.32 12.22 12.89
C HIS A 219 4.76 12.23 13.50
N PRO A 220 5.00 12.83 14.68
CA PRO A 220 6.35 12.97 15.25
C PRO A 220 7.12 11.67 15.49
N LYS A 221 6.40 10.54 15.66
CA LYS A 221 7.00 9.20 15.80
C LYS A 221 7.53 8.59 14.49
N ALA A 222 7.26 9.22 13.35
CA ALA A 222 7.70 8.72 12.06
C ALA A 222 9.24 8.77 11.97
N THR A 223 9.85 7.62 11.66
CA THR A 223 11.31 7.53 11.53
C THR A 223 11.79 8.22 10.25
N LYS A 224 13.00 8.79 10.26
CA LYS A 224 13.59 9.44 9.08
C LYS A 224 13.60 8.54 7.84
N ALA A 225 13.94 7.26 8.01
CA ALA A 225 13.98 6.30 6.90
C ALA A 225 12.57 6.04 6.33
N ALA A 226 11.55 5.94 7.18
CA ALA A 226 10.18 5.78 6.73
C ALA A 226 9.69 7.03 5.98
N LYS A 227 9.95 8.24 6.50
CA LYS A 227 9.60 9.49 5.81
C LYS A 227 10.20 9.54 4.40
N ALA A 228 11.52 9.35 4.29
CA ALA A 228 12.21 9.39 3.00
C ALA A 228 11.62 8.41 1.96
N ALA A 229 11.25 7.20 2.38
CA ALA A 229 10.66 6.22 1.47
C ALA A 229 9.26 6.60 0.97
N PHE A 230 8.48 7.34 1.77
CA PHE A 230 7.16 7.83 1.36
C PHE A 230 7.25 9.17 0.64
N ASP A 231 8.19 10.04 1.00
CA ASP A 231 8.43 11.34 0.35
C ASP A 231 8.78 11.19 -1.13
N GLU A 232 9.56 10.17 -1.48
CA GLU A 232 9.87 9.85 -2.89
C GLU A 232 8.59 9.56 -3.70
N ALA A 233 7.68 8.77 -3.11
CA ALA A 233 6.42 8.37 -3.73
C ALA A 233 5.39 9.52 -3.82
N LEU A 234 5.52 10.58 -3.00
CA LEU A 234 4.63 11.75 -3.07
C LEU A 234 4.72 12.46 -4.42
N SER A 235 5.84 12.37 -5.13
CA SER A 235 6.02 12.97 -6.46
C SER A 235 5.01 12.48 -7.52
N CYS A 236 4.38 11.32 -7.28
CA CYS A 236 3.36 10.74 -8.16
C CYS A 236 1.95 11.31 -7.94
N TYR A 237 1.73 12.12 -6.90
CA TYR A 237 0.41 12.58 -6.48
C TYR A 237 0.21 14.09 -6.69
N PRO A 238 -1.03 14.55 -6.95
CA PRO A 238 -1.35 15.97 -6.97
C PRO A 238 -1.01 16.67 -5.65
N SER A 239 -0.44 17.87 -5.70
CA SER A 239 -0.05 18.61 -4.49
C SER A 239 -1.22 18.84 -3.54
N GLU A 240 -2.42 19.17 -4.06
CA GLU A 240 -3.58 19.41 -3.22
C GLU A 240 -4.07 18.15 -2.47
N TRP A 241 -3.82 16.95 -3.01
CA TRP A 241 -4.14 15.71 -2.32
C TRP A 241 -3.19 15.48 -1.13
N ILE A 242 -1.92 15.85 -1.31
CA ILE A 242 -0.90 15.83 -0.26
C ILE A 242 -1.24 16.84 0.83
N ASP A 243 -1.71 18.04 0.44
CA ASP A 243 -2.17 19.07 1.36
C ASP A 243 -3.40 18.60 2.16
N ASN A 244 -4.40 18.02 1.50
CA ASN A 244 -5.56 17.42 2.15
C ASN A 244 -5.15 16.30 3.13
N SER A 245 -4.18 15.47 2.72
CA SER A 245 -3.63 14.40 3.55
C SER A 245 -2.87 14.93 4.77
N SER A 246 -2.20 16.07 4.65
CA SER A 246 -1.45 16.74 5.73
C SER A 246 -2.38 17.49 6.69
N ALA A 247 -3.45 18.09 6.16
CA ALA A 247 -4.46 18.82 6.93
C ALA A 247 -5.37 17.90 7.76
N ASP A 248 -5.44 16.61 7.42
CA ASP A 248 -6.23 15.63 8.16
C ASP A 248 -5.77 15.52 9.64
N PRO A 249 -6.70 15.51 10.60
CA PRO A 249 -6.38 15.52 12.03
C PRO A 249 -5.65 14.25 12.51
N ASN A 250 -5.83 13.11 11.82
CA ASN A 250 -5.12 11.88 12.12
C ASN A 250 -3.80 11.85 11.34
N LYS A 251 -2.76 12.51 11.87
CA LYS A 251 -1.45 12.62 11.22
C LYS A 251 -0.92 11.26 10.75
N LEU A 252 -0.28 11.27 9.58
CA LEU A 252 0.23 10.06 8.92
C LEU A 252 1.47 9.53 9.65
N LEU A 253 1.44 8.26 10.07
CA LEU A 253 2.53 7.58 10.74
C LEU A 253 3.09 6.46 9.84
N PRO A 254 4.11 6.76 9.01
CA PRO A 254 4.77 5.75 8.20
C PRO A 254 5.67 4.83 9.02
N LYS A 255 5.60 3.52 8.73
CA LYS A 255 6.42 2.48 9.36
C LYS A 255 7.01 1.54 8.30
N ILE A 256 8.30 1.22 8.44
CA ILE A 256 8.95 0.16 7.65
C ILE A 256 9.09 -1.07 8.55
N GLY A 257 8.42 -2.16 8.20
CA GLY A 257 8.32 -3.36 9.02
C GLY A 257 8.66 -4.65 8.30
N LYS A 258 8.62 -5.78 9.02
CA LYS A 258 8.65 -7.14 8.41
C LYS A 258 7.25 -7.65 8.06
N SER A 259 6.21 -6.97 8.55
CA SER A 259 4.83 -7.29 8.26
C SER A 259 4.47 -6.89 6.82
N ARG A 260 3.34 -7.42 6.35
CA ARG A 260 2.71 -6.95 5.11
C ARG A 260 2.44 -5.45 5.21
N ALA A 261 2.66 -4.77 4.08
CA ALA A 261 2.21 -3.41 3.88
C ALA A 261 0.68 -3.30 4.04
N HIS A 262 0.24 -2.18 4.59
CA HIS A 262 -1.15 -1.82 4.73
C HIS A 262 -1.28 -0.36 5.15
N TYR A 263 -2.42 0.22 4.77
CA TYR A 263 -2.93 1.48 5.28
C TYR A 263 -4.08 1.24 6.27
N ALA A 264 -4.09 2.02 7.35
CA ALA A 264 -5.17 2.07 8.32
C ALA A 264 -5.46 3.52 8.68
N HIS A 265 -6.58 4.06 8.19
CA HIS A 265 -7.00 5.45 8.41
C HIS A 265 -7.18 5.82 9.89
N ARG A 266 -7.43 4.83 10.75
CA ARG A 266 -7.65 5.03 12.18
C ARG A 266 -7.00 3.91 12.98
N ARG A 267 -5.84 4.21 13.57
CA ARG A 267 -5.17 3.33 14.52
C ARG A 267 -4.89 4.08 15.81
N VAL A 268 -5.16 3.44 16.95
CA VAL A 268 -4.75 3.98 18.25
C VAL A 268 -3.27 3.68 18.45
N GLU A 269 -2.47 4.73 18.54
CA GLU A 269 -1.03 4.68 18.77
C GLU A 269 -0.75 5.05 20.24
N GLU A 270 -0.07 4.15 20.94
CA GLU A 270 0.25 4.31 22.35
C GLU A 270 1.65 4.89 22.51
N THR A 271 1.78 6.00 23.23
CA THR A 271 3.10 6.46 23.72
C THR A 271 3.33 5.84 25.07
N LYS A 272 4.34 4.97 25.18
CA LYS A 272 4.71 4.30 26.43
C LYS A 272 5.92 4.96 27.04
N LYS A 273 5.81 5.32 28.32
CA LYS A 273 6.91 5.81 29.14
C LYS A 273 7.34 4.74 30.11
N ARG A 274 8.65 4.60 30.28
CA ARG A 274 9.20 3.74 31.32
C ARG A 274 8.99 4.44 32.67
N VAL A 275 8.22 3.83 33.56
CA VAL A 275 7.98 4.31 34.92
C VAL A 275 8.49 3.28 35.92
N ARG A 276 8.87 3.74 37.13
CA ARG A 276 9.23 2.83 38.22
C ARG A 276 8.02 1.98 38.60
N GLN A 277 8.21 0.68 38.77
CA GLN A 277 7.17 -0.27 39.16
C GLN A 277 7.01 -0.25 40.69
N LEU A 278 5.81 0.02 41.16
CA LEU A 278 5.41 0.01 42.55
C LEU A 278 4.55 -1.23 42.76
N ALA A 279 5.04 -2.19 43.53
CA ALA A 279 4.31 -3.42 43.82
C ALA A 279 3.63 -3.27 45.19
N VAL A 280 2.41 -2.74 45.17
CA VAL A 280 1.61 -2.53 46.36
C VAL A 280 1.27 -3.87 47.00
N THR A 281 1.86 -4.16 48.15
CA THR A 281 1.39 -5.25 49.03
C THR A 281 0.47 -4.63 50.08
N THR A 282 -0.80 -4.99 50.09
CA THR A 282 -1.74 -4.58 51.13
C THR A 282 -1.53 -5.41 52.39
N THR A 283 -1.65 -4.73 53.51
CA THR A 283 -1.02 -5.05 54.79
C THR A 283 -1.85 -6.01 55.64
N GLU A 284 -1.48 -7.29 55.62
CA GLU A 284 -1.45 -8.09 56.84
C GLU A 284 0.05 -8.40 57.12
N GLY A 285 0.70 -7.60 57.97
CA GLY A 285 2.10 -7.87 58.39
C GLY A 285 3.11 -6.72 58.31
N LEU A 286 2.69 -5.47 58.53
CA LEU A 286 3.59 -4.29 58.53
C LEU A 286 4.77 -4.36 59.52
N GLU A 287 4.66 -5.15 60.58
CA GLU A 287 5.71 -5.27 61.60
C GLU A 287 7.01 -5.91 61.08
N LYS A 288 6.99 -6.63 59.95
CA LYS A 288 8.18 -7.27 59.36
C LYS A 288 8.82 -6.51 58.20
N VAL A 289 8.20 -5.41 57.76
CA VAL A 289 8.59 -4.70 56.54
C VAL A 289 9.76 -3.74 56.79
N GLY A 290 9.86 -3.13 57.97
CA GLY A 290 11.03 -2.30 58.34
C GLY A 290 12.34 -3.11 58.44
N GLU A 291 12.25 -4.43 58.43
CA GLU A 291 13.39 -5.33 58.57
C GLU A 291 13.97 -5.81 57.23
N ASP A 292 13.20 -5.73 56.14
CA ASP A 292 13.63 -6.22 54.83
C ASP A 292 14.06 -5.05 53.92
N PRO A 293 15.36 -4.93 53.59
CA PRO A 293 15.89 -3.82 52.79
C PRO A 293 15.42 -3.84 51.33
N ARG A 294 14.61 -4.82 50.92
CA ARG A 294 14.02 -4.93 49.57
C ARG A 294 12.77 -4.06 49.37
N TYR A 295 12.31 -3.33 50.39
CA TYR A 295 11.08 -2.55 50.33
C TYR A 295 11.29 -1.08 50.72
N GLU A 296 10.61 -0.16 50.02
CA GLU A 296 10.57 1.28 50.32
C GLU A 296 9.11 1.73 50.47
N ILE A 297 8.82 2.68 51.36
CA ILE A 297 7.48 3.26 51.46
C ILE A 297 7.28 4.25 50.31
N ALA A 298 6.25 4.03 49.51
CA ALA A 298 5.93 4.90 48.38
C ALA A 298 5.60 6.32 48.85
N THR A 299 6.21 7.33 48.24
CA THR A 299 5.91 8.74 48.54
C THR A 299 4.63 9.20 47.81
N GLU A 300 4.08 10.36 48.20
CA GLU A 300 2.94 10.97 47.49
C GLU A 300 3.25 11.27 46.02
N GLU A 301 4.49 11.65 45.72
CA GLU A 301 4.96 11.90 44.36
C GLU A 301 5.06 10.61 43.53
N ASP A 302 5.55 9.52 44.14
CA ASP A 302 5.57 8.20 43.50
C ASP A 302 4.17 7.71 43.15
N LEU A 303 3.18 7.97 44.03
CA LEU A 303 1.79 7.58 43.83
C LEU A 303 1.06 8.50 42.84
N ALA A 304 1.37 9.80 42.81
CA ALA A 304 0.85 10.71 41.79
C ALA A 304 1.20 10.25 40.37
N GLY A 305 2.36 9.60 40.19
CA GLY A 305 2.78 8.96 38.95
C GLY A 305 2.04 7.66 38.60
N TYR A 306 1.02 7.24 39.36
CA TYR A 306 0.20 6.03 39.12
C TYR A 306 -1.26 6.36 38.80
N PHE A 307 -1.80 7.43 39.36
CA PHE A 307 -3.19 7.84 39.14
C PHE A 307 -3.27 8.85 37.98
N PRO A 308 -4.35 8.88 37.19
CA PRO A 308 -4.59 9.95 36.21
C PRO A 308 -4.64 11.31 36.93
N GLU A 309 -4.28 12.42 36.28
CA GLU A 309 -4.24 13.75 36.92
C GLU A 309 -5.56 14.19 37.59
N GLY A 310 -6.70 13.66 37.14
CA GLY A 310 -8.02 13.91 37.73
C GLY A 310 -8.32 13.13 39.02
N ASP A 311 -7.47 12.20 39.45
CA ASP A 311 -7.75 11.25 40.52
C ASP A 311 -6.80 11.39 41.73
N LYS A 312 -6.20 12.58 41.89
CA LYS A 312 -5.29 12.91 43.01
C LYS A 312 -5.97 12.80 44.38
N ALA A 313 -7.29 12.98 44.45
CA ALA A 313 -8.07 12.80 45.67
C ALA A 313 -8.13 11.30 46.09
N SER A 314 -8.30 10.39 45.14
CA SER A 314 -8.28 8.94 45.36
C SER A 314 -6.87 8.44 45.69
N ALA A 315 -5.83 9.05 45.10
CA ALA A 315 -4.43 8.80 45.48
C ALA A 315 -4.19 9.13 46.97
N ARG A 316 -4.72 10.26 47.44
CA ARG A 316 -4.62 10.70 48.84
C ARG A 316 -5.44 9.82 49.79
N GLU A 317 -6.65 9.43 49.41
CA GLU A 317 -7.50 8.52 50.20
C GLU A 317 -6.88 7.11 50.30
N GLN A 318 -6.29 6.61 49.22
CA GLN A 318 -5.57 5.33 49.22
C GLN A 318 -4.21 5.38 49.95
N LEU A 319 -3.61 6.56 50.13
CA LEU A 319 -2.44 6.80 50.97
C LEU A 319 -2.77 6.67 52.46
N MET A 320 -3.99 7.08 52.85
CA MET A 320 -4.49 6.99 54.22
C MET A 320 -4.86 5.55 54.63
N ALA A 321 -4.98 4.62 53.67
CA ALA A 321 -5.28 3.20 53.91
C ALA A 321 -4.05 2.36 54.32
N GLY A 322 -2.88 2.97 54.49
CA GLY A 322 -1.67 2.33 55.00
C GLY A 322 -0.46 2.45 54.06
N PRO A 323 0.77 2.30 54.58
CA PRO A 323 1.99 2.40 53.78
C PRO A 323 2.05 1.31 52.70
N LYS A 324 2.22 1.73 51.44
CA LYS A 324 2.40 0.85 50.28
C LYS A 324 3.89 0.69 49.99
N LEU A 325 4.33 -0.52 49.70
CA LEU A 325 5.74 -0.82 49.43
C LEU A 325 6.07 -0.76 47.93
N ALA A 326 7.23 -0.22 47.58
CA ALA A 326 7.86 -0.42 46.28
C ALA A 326 8.76 -1.66 46.35
N MET A 327 8.75 -2.50 45.29
CA MET A 327 9.61 -3.68 45.18
C MET A 327 10.81 -3.39 44.27
N PHE A 328 12.00 -3.84 44.66
CA PHE A 328 13.22 -3.76 43.85
C PHE A 328 13.59 -5.11 43.22
N ASP A 329 14.41 -5.08 42.18
CA ASP A 329 15.07 -6.30 41.70
C ASP A 329 15.88 -6.90 42.86
N THR A 330 15.80 -8.21 43.06
CA THR A 330 16.16 -8.95 44.29
C THR A 330 17.65 -8.91 44.66
N LYS A 331 18.45 -8.08 43.99
CA LYS A 331 19.91 -8.00 44.13
C LYS A 331 20.30 -6.65 44.70
N LEU A 332 20.16 -6.51 46.01
CA LEU A 332 20.82 -5.46 46.77
C LEU A 332 22.32 -5.78 46.82
N PHE A 333 23.17 -4.82 46.44
CA PHE A 333 24.61 -4.99 46.51
C PHE A 333 25.21 -4.20 47.67
N ASP A 334 26.29 -4.76 48.20
CA ASP A 334 27.01 -4.33 49.41
C ASP A 334 27.23 -2.80 49.48
N PRO A 335 26.81 -2.15 50.58
CA PRO A 335 27.01 -0.72 50.84
C PRO A 335 28.49 -0.28 50.83
N GLU A 336 29.43 -1.18 51.13
CA GLU A 336 30.85 -0.82 51.25
C GLU A 336 31.56 -0.64 49.90
N ARG A 337 30.86 -0.90 48.78
CA ARG A 337 31.43 -0.69 47.43
C ARG A 337 31.18 0.75 46.97
N PRO A 338 32.22 1.58 46.78
CA PRO A 338 32.07 2.97 46.34
C PRO A 338 31.63 3.10 44.87
N ALA A 339 31.73 2.01 44.07
CA ALA A 339 31.35 2.01 42.67
C ALA A 339 30.15 1.09 42.41
N PRO A 340 29.22 1.47 41.50
CA PRO A 340 28.09 0.63 41.14
C PRO A 340 28.58 -0.69 40.53
N PRO A 341 27.82 -1.79 40.72
CA PRO A 341 28.10 -3.04 40.01
C PRO A 341 28.09 -2.86 38.49
N ARG A 342 28.67 -3.81 37.74
CA ARG A 342 28.69 -3.74 36.27
C ARG A 342 27.27 -3.68 35.66
N GLY A 343 27.13 -2.87 34.61
CA GLY A 343 25.90 -2.70 33.82
C GLY A 343 25.16 -1.37 34.09
N ARG A 344 24.17 -1.04 33.26
CA ARG A 344 23.44 0.23 33.34
C ARG A 344 22.25 0.16 34.32
N GLY A 345 21.80 1.33 34.79
CA GLY A 345 20.57 1.46 35.58
C GLY A 345 20.72 1.20 37.07
N TRP A 346 21.95 1.19 37.59
CA TRP A 346 22.20 1.20 39.03
C TRP A 346 22.02 2.61 39.59
N GLU A 347 21.38 2.71 40.74
CA GLU A 347 21.32 3.93 41.55
C GLU A 347 21.74 3.60 42.97
N LEU A 348 22.42 4.55 43.63
CA LEU A 348 22.67 4.48 45.06
C LEU A 348 21.37 4.89 45.75
N TRP A 349 20.91 4.08 46.68
CA TRP A 349 19.70 4.33 47.44
C TRP A 349 20.02 4.36 48.93
N ASP A 350 19.73 5.50 49.55
CA ASP A 350 19.84 5.68 50.99
C ASP A 350 18.58 5.10 51.66
N HIS A 351 18.77 4.11 52.53
CA HIS A 351 17.65 3.44 53.16
C HIS A 351 16.95 4.41 54.14
N PRO A 352 15.63 4.66 54.03
CA PRO A 352 14.96 5.75 54.77
C PRO A 352 14.95 5.56 56.30
N TYR A 353 15.09 4.32 56.77
CA TYR A 353 15.09 3.97 58.21
C TYR A 353 16.43 3.47 58.74
N ARG A 354 17.45 3.36 57.88
CA ARG A 354 18.74 2.79 58.27
C ARG A 354 19.84 3.66 57.71
N ASP A 355 20.87 3.90 58.50
CA ASP A 355 22.04 4.67 58.07
C ASP A 355 22.97 3.83 57.17
N VAL A 356 22.40 3.28 56.09
CA VAL A 356 23.08 2.44 55.10
C VAL A 356 22.55 2.73 53.71
N SER A 357 23.44 2.74 52.71
CA SER A 357 23.10 2.98 51.31
C SER A 357 23.35 1.73 50.48
N TYR A 358 22.40 1.30 49.65
CA TYR A 358 22.56 0.13 48.79
C TYR A 358 22.64 0.53 47.33
N TRP A 359 23.47 -0.17 46.55
CA TRP A 359 23.32 -0.15 45.09
C TRP A 359 22.13 -1.01 44.69
N ARG A 360 21.18 -0.41 43.96
CA ARG A 360 19.96 -1.10 43.50
C ARG A 360 19.64 -0.82 42.03
N ARG A 361 18.76 -1.64 41.45
CA ARG A 361 18.11 -1.37 40.16
C ARG A 361 16.59 -1.31 40.35
N PRO A 362 15.95 -0.15 40.17
CA PRO A 362 14.51 -0.05 40.23
C PRO A 362 13.85 -1.00 39.23
N GLN A 363 12.83 -1.74 39.67
CA GLN A 363 11.95 -2.38 38.70
C GLN A 363 11.25 -1.28 37.91
N THR A 364 11.17 -1.44 36.59
CA THR A 364 10.49 -0.50 35.73
C THR A 364 9.48 -1.23 34.88
N ARG A 365 8.33 -0.58 34.64
CA ARG A 365 7.32 -1.05 33.70
C ARG A 365 7.05 0.02 32.66
N MET A 366 6.61 -0.39 31.48
CA MET A 366 6.11 0.54 30.48
C MET A 366 4.67 0.92 30.85
N ARG A 367 4.39 2.20 31.09
CA ARG A 367 3.04 2.75 31.28
C ARG A 367 2.65 3.52 30.02
N THR A 368 1.43 3.34 29.55
CA THR A 368 0.86 4.19 28.49
C THR A 368 0.66 5.59 29.05
N GLU A 369 1.39 6.56 28.47
CA GLU A 369 1.36 7.97 28.83
C GLU A 369 0.34 8.72 27.97
N LYS A 370 0.25 8.38 26.68
CA LYS A 370 -0.64 9.04 25.72
C LYS A 370 -1.28 8.03 24.79
N LEU A 371 -2.55 8.23 24.48
CA LEU A 371 -3.27 7.54 23.41
C LEU A 371 -3.63 8.58 22.36
N GLU A 372 -3.21 8.34 21.12
CA GLU A 372 -3.52 9.21 20.00
C GLU A 372 -4.10 8.40 18.86
N THR A 373 -5.00 9.00 18.10
CA THR A 373 -5.48 8.39 16.86
C THR A 373 -4.60 8.89 15.72
N VAL A 374 -4.05 7.95 14.96
CA VAL A 374 -3.17 8.24 13.82
C VAL A 374 -3.67 7.50 12.58
N SER A 375 -3.24 7.97 11.42
CA SER A 375 -3.38 7.23 10.18
C SER A 375 -2.09 6.46 9.98
N GLU A 376 -2.11 5.14 10.16
CA GLU A 376 -0.91 4.33 10.00
C GLU A 376 -0.77 3.89 8.55
N ILE A 377 0.45 4.00 8.02
CA ILE A 377 0.80 3.48 6.71
C ILE A 377 2.08 2.66 6.85
N THR A 378 2.10 1.46 6.27
CA THR A 378 3.24 0.55 6.46
C THR A 378 3.74 0.01 5.13
N THR A 379 5.06 -0.14 5.03
CA THR A 379 5.71 -0.85 3.92
C THR A 379 6.66 -1.92 4.48
N SER A 380 7.01 -2.90 3.65
CA SER A 380 7.87 -4.01 4.06
C SER A 380 9.36 -3.68 3.82
N LYS A 381 10.26 -4.20 4.67
CA LYS A 381 11.71 -3.90 4.62
C LYS A 381 12.46 -4.60 3.47
N ALA A 382 11.81 -5.44 2.67
CA ALA A 382 12.48 -6.36 1.76
C ALA A 382 12.20 -6.06 0.28
N GLY A 383 13.25 -5.73 -0.48
CA GLY A 383 13.28 -5.77 -1.94
C GLY A 383 13.19 -4.43 -2.67
N SER A 384 13.39 -4.48 -3.99
CA SER A 384 13.26 -3.36 -4.93
C SER A 384 11.83 -2.80 -5.05
N GLY A 385 10.84 -3.41 -4.38
CA GLY A 385 9.43 -3.03 -4.44
C GLY A 385 8.96 -2.03 -3.37
N ILE A 386 9.87 -1.48 -2.54
CA ILE A 386 9.48 -0.53 -1.47
C ILE A 386 8.80 0.70 -2.07
N TYR A 387 9.35 1.26 -3.14
CA TYR A 387 8.83 2.46 -3.80
C TYR A 387 7.40 2.22 -4.34
N ALA A 388 7.20 1.16 -5.13
CA ALA A 388 5.89 0.76 -5.63
C ALA A 388 4.89 0.53 -4.50
N THR A 389 5.31 -0.14 -3.41
CA THR A 389 4.46 -0.35 -2.23
C THR A 389 4.11 0.97 -1.54
N CYS A 390 5.05 1.91 -1.41
CA CYS A 390 4.76 3.24 -0.85
C CYS A 390 3.74 3.99 -1.70
N ILE A 391 3.87 3.91 -3.04
CA ILE A 391 2.88 4.46 -3.97
C ILE A 391 1.52 3.81 -3.70
N HIS A 392 1.42 2.48 -3.72
CA HIS A 392 0.18 1.75 -3.49
C HIS A 392 -0.54 2.18 -2.19
N GLU A 393 0.19 2.18 -1.07
CA GLU A 393 -0.40 2.48 0.23
C GLU A 393 -0.74 3.98 0.38
N LEU A 394 -0.02 4.88 -0.31
CA LEU A 394 -0.38 6.29 -0.34
C LEU A 394 -1.67 6.53 -1.12
N ALA A 395 -1.96 5.74 -2.16
CA ALA A 395 -3.21 5.88 -2.89
C ALA A 395 -4.41 5.67 -1.95
N HIS A 396 -4.37 4.67 -1.07
CA HIS A 396 -5.40 4.49 -0.04
C HIS A 396 -5.53 5.67 0.92
N ARG A 397 -4.40 6.31 1.26
CA ARG A 397 -4.43 7.56 2.04
C ARG A 397 -5.13 8.66 1.25
N MET A 398 -4.80 8.84 -0.02
CA MET A 398 -5.40 9.88 -0.86
C MET A 398 -6.89 9.62 -1.13
N GLU A 399 -7.30 8.37 -1.40
CA GLU A 399 -8.70 7.95 -1.48
C GLU A 399 -9.49 8.36 -0.23
N TYR A 400 -8.88 8.20 0.95
CA TYR A 400 -9.50 8.57 2.21
C TYR A 400 -9.62 10.09 2.38
N THR A 401 -8.55 10.85 2.10
CA THR A 401 -8.53 12.31 2.36
C THR A 401 -9.08 13.17 1.23
N ALA A 402 -9.08 12.68 -0.01
CA ALA A 402 -9.66 13.31 -1.21
C ALA A 402 -10.90 12.54 -1.71
N ARG A 403 -11.66 11.95 -0.77
CA ARG A 403 -12.77 11.01 -1.03
C ARG A 403 -13.82 11.49 -2.02
N ALA A 404 -14.17 12.78 -1.98
CA ALA A 404 -15.22 13.34 -2.83
C ALA A 404 -14.86 13.27 -4.33
N GLY A 405 -13.57 13.28 -4.67
CA GLY A 405 -13.07 13.18 -6.03
C GLY A 405 -12.90 11.75 -6.53
N ILE A 406 -12.47 10.83 -5.66
CA ILE A 406 -11.89 9.53 -6.08
C ILE A 406 -12.88 8.37 -5.93
N VAL A 407 -13.41 8.13 -4.73
CA VAL A 407 -14.13 6.87 -4.41
C VAL A 407 -15.37 6.66 -5.28
N GLY A 408 -16.11 7.74 -5.57
CA GLY A 408 -17.26 7.67 -6.48
C GLY A 408 -16.86 7.42 -7.94
N LEU A 409 -15.67 7.83 -8.37
CA LEU A 409 -15.16 7.51 -9.71
C LEU A 409 -14.75 6.04 -9.78
N GLU A 410 -14.06 5.51 -8.77
CA GLU A 410 -13.65 4.10 -8.73
C GLU A 410 -14.85 3.15 -8.74
N GLU A 411 -15.88 3.45 -7.93
CA GLU A 411 -17.10 2.64 -7.88
C GLU A 411 -17.79 2.60 -9.25
N ASN A 412 -18.01 3.78 -9.87
CA ASN A 412 -18.64 3.87 -11.19
C ASN A 412 -17.79 3.23 -12.29
N TYR A 413 -16.47 3.35 -12.22
CA TYR A 413 -15.56 2.70 -13.15
C TYR A 413 -15.63 1.17 -13.03
N LEU A 414 -15.54 0.62 -11.82
CA LEU A 414 -15.71 -0.80 -11.55
C LEU A 414 -17.08 -1.31 -12.01
N ASP A 415 -18.14 -0.57 -11.70
CA ASP A 415 -19.49 -0.89 -12.16
C ASP A 415 -19.53 -0.94 -13.69
N SER A 416 -19.01 0.09 -14.38
CA SER A 416 -19.01 0.15 -15.85
C SER A 416 -18.28 -1.02 -16.50
N ARG A 417 -17.17 -1.49 -15.91
CA ARG A 417 -16.42 -2.66 -16.41
C ARG A 417 -17.06 -4.00 -16.07
N THR A 418 -18.02 -4.03 -15.15
CA THR A 418 -18.63 -5.29 -14.66
C THR A 418 -20.09 -5.48 -15.08
N THR A 419 -20.74 -4.44 -15.63
CA THR A 419 -22.17 -4.43 -16.00
C THR A 419 -22.60 -5.44 -17.09
N GLY A 420 -21.68 -6.14 -17.76
CA GLY A 420 -22.00 -7.17 -18.76
C GLY A 420 -21.98 -8.62 -18.25
N GLU A 421 -21.29 -8.88 -17.12
CA GLU A 421 -21.14 -10.24 -16.59
C GLU A 421 -22.17 -10.47 -15.48
N GLY A 422 -23.37 -10.90 -15.88
CA GLY A 422 -24.36 -11.43 -14.95
C GLY A 422 -23.71 -12.46 -14.03
N ASN A 423 -23.66 -12.11 -12.74
CA ASN A 423 -22.94 -12.74 -11.63
C ASN A 423 -21.53 -12.17 -11.40
N ILE A 424 -21.40 -11.47 -10.28
CA ILE A 424 -20.16 -11.34 -9.53
C ILE A 424 -19.61 -12.77 -9.36
N VAL A 425 -18.71 -13.21 -10.24
CA VAL A 425 -17.89 -14.37 -9.95
C VAL A 425 -16.89 -13.87 -8.93
N LEU A 426 -17.28 -13.93 -7.66
CA LEU A 426 -16.35 -13.85 -6.55
C LEU A 426 -15.27 -14.86 -6.88
N TYR A 427 -14.05 -14.42 -7.15
CA TYR A 427 -12.93 -15.34 -7.18
C TYR A 427 -12.81 -15.93 -5.78
N GLY A 428 -13.49 -17.04 -5.51
CA GLY A 428 -13.40 -17.84 -4.30
C GLY A 428 -12.07 -18.60 -4.21
N GLY A 429 -11.05 -18.13 -4.94
CA GLY A 429 -9.68 -18.51 -4.68
C GLY A 429 -9.29 -17.95 -3.32
N ARG A 430 -8.63 -18.77 -2.50
CA ARG A 430 -7.93 -18.24 -1.34
C ARG A 430 -6.79 -17.34 -1.86
N LEU A 431 -7.06 -16.04 -2.06
CA LEU A 431 -5.99 -15.04 -2.16
C LEU A 431 -5.12 -15.10 -0.89
N ARG A 432 -5.69 -15.59 0.23
CA ARG A 432 -4.96 -15.93 1.45
C ARG A 432 -5.51 -17.16 2.18
N ARG A 433 -4.63 -17.88 2.90
CA ARG A 433 -5.01 -18.87 3.93
C ARG A 433 -5.90 -18.19 4.98
N GLY A 434 -7.22 -18.41 4.93
CA GLY A 434 -8.13 -18.21 6.06
C GLY A 434 -9.35 -17.31 5.85
N LYS A 435 -9.39 -16.45 4.81
CA LYS A 435 -10.59 -15.67 4.47
C LYS A 435 -10.78 -15.61 2.95
N PRO A 436 -11.99 -15.84 2.43
CA PRO A 436 -12.29 -15.55 1.04
C PRO A 436 -12.18 -14.03 0.85
N GLU A 437 -11.27 -13.60 -0.01
CA GLU A 437 -11.24 -12.22 -0.50
C GLU A 437 -12.11 -12.18 -1.76
N VAL A 438 -12.82 -11.08 -1.94
CA VAL A 438 -13.83 -10.92 -2.99
C VAL A 438 -13.32 -9.92 -4.01
N ALA A 439 -13.23 -10.37 -5.26
CA ALA A 439 -12.98 -9.50 -6.40
C ALA A 439 -14.08 -9.67 -7.44
N ARG A 440 -14.43 -8.58 -8.11
CA ARG A 440 -15.25 -8.59 -9.31
C ARG A 440 -14.42 -9.16 -10.46
N LYS A 441 -14.98 -10.14 -11.17
CA LYS A 441 -14.34 -10.72 -12.35
C LYS A 441 -14.42 -9.70 -13.50
N THR A 442 -13.27 -9.38 -14.07
CA THR A 442 -13.10 -8.47 -15.21
C THR A 442 -11.90 -8.92 -16.04
N ASP A 443 -11.57 -8.14 -17.05
CA ASP A 443 -10.39 -8.19 -17.90
C ASP A 443 -9.20 -7.38 -17.33
N PHE A 444 -9.18 -7.07 -16.02
CA PHE A 444 -8.01 -6.47 -15.38
C PHE A 444 -6.77 -7.35 -15.58
N VAL A 445 -5.60 -6.72 -15.72
CA VAL A 445 -4.30 -7.41 -15.78
C VAL A 445 -4.05 -8.26 -14.53
N ASP A 446 -4.56 -7.83 -13.37
CA ASP A 446 -4.57 -8.61 -12.13
C ASP A 446 -5.96 -8.62 -11.49
N ALA A 447 -6.45 -9.80 -11.10
CA ALA A 447 -7.75 -9.95 -10.45
C ALA A 447 -7.85 -9.18 -9.12
N TYR A 448 -6.72 -8.88 -8.47
CA TYR A 448 -6.66 -8.07 -7.25
C TYR A 448 -7.20 -6.65 -7.47
N MET A 449 -7.07 -6.08 -8.67
CA MET A 449 -7.58 -4.74 -9.01
C MET A 449 -9.11 -4.65 -8.93
N GLY A 450 -9.80 -5.77 -9.16
CA GLY A 450 -11.26 -5.86 -9.04
C GLY A 450 -11.74 -6.07 -7.60
N LYS A 451 -10.83 -6.05 -6.60
CA LYS A 451 -11.19 -6.27 -5.20
C LYS A 451 -12.00 -5.11 -4.65
N VAL A 452 -13.09 -5.48 -3.98
CA VAL A 452 -14.02 -4.55 -3.35
C VAL A 452 -14.03 -4.86 -1.87
N TYR A 453 -13.74 -3.86 -1.05
CA TYR A 453 -13.93 -3.98 0.40
C TYR A 453 -15.42 -3.76 0.72
N ASP A 454 -15.77 -3.35 1.92
CA ASP A 454 -17.15 -3.15 2.41
C ASP A 454 -17.96 -2.04 1.69
N GLY A 455 -17.72 -1.80 0.40
CA GLY A 455 -18.34 -0.75 -0.40
C GLY A 455 -17.65 0.61 -0.26
N THR A 456 -16.59 0.71 0.55
CA THR A 456 -15.98 2.00 0.89
C THR A 456 -14.52 2.14 0.52
N SER A 457 -13.90 1.07 0.01
CA SER A 457 -12.51 1.07 -0.47
C SER A 457 -12.38 0.09 -1.63
N PHE A 458 -11.56 0.45 -2.59
CA PHE A 458 -11.29 -0.30 -3.82
C PHE A 458 -9.79 -0.50 -3.98
N GLU A 459 -9.37 -1.37 -4.90
CA GLU A 459 -7.96 -1.56 -5.26
C GLU A 459 -7.64 -0.94 -6.64
N VAL A 460 -8.56 -0.18 -7.22
CA VAL A 460 -8.38 0.38 -8.57
C VAL A 460 -7.31 1.45 -8.53
N MET A 461 -7.46 2.46 -7.66
CA MET A 461 -6.51 3.56 -7.60
C MET A 461 -5.17 3.11 -7.01
N SER A 462 -5.15 2.30 -5.94
CA SER A 462 -3.92 1.75 -5.37
C SER A 462 -3.10 0.90 -6.36
N CYS A 463 -3.71 -0.10 -7.01
CA CYS A 463 -3.00 -0.91 -8.01
C CYS A 463 -2.69 -0.13 -9.28
N GLY A 464 -3.56 0.81 -9.66
CA GLY A 464 -3.37 1.68 -10.81
C GLY A 464 -2.13 2.56 -10.67
N MET A 465 -2.00 3.23 -9.53
CA MET A 465 -0.83 4.03 -9.18
C MET A 465 0.44 3.19 -9.08
N GLU A 466 0.35 2.03 -8.41
CA GLU A 466 1.47 1.09 -8.32
C GLU A 466 1.93 0.60 -9.71
N GLY A 467 0.98 0.34 -10.60
CA GLY A 467 1.25 -0.08 -11.96
C GLY A 467 1.95 1.01 -12.76
N LEU A 468 1.31 2.18 -12.88
CA LEU A 468 1.81 3.30 -13.68
C LEU A 468 3.16 3.84 -13.20
N PHE A 469 3.33 4.03 -11.89
CA PHE A 469 4.51 4.73 -11.35
C PHE A 469 5.51 3.82 -10.64
N GLY A 470 5.09 2.62 -10.23
CA GLY A 470 5.97 1.61 -9.63
C GLY A 470 6.47 0.54 -10.61
N GLY A 471 5.99 0.56 -11.86
CA GLY A 471 6.28 -0.45 -12.88
C GLY A 471 5.75 -1.85 -12.52
N SER A 472 4.84 -1.95 -11.53
CA SER A 472 4.13 -3.19 -11.25
C SER A 472 3.14 -3.50 -12.36
N TYR A 473 2.63 -4.73 -12.43
CA TYR A 473 1.63 -5.14 -13.42
C TYR A 473 2.02 -4.78 -14.87
N LYS A 474 3.32 -4.79 -15.18
CA LYS A 474 3.84 -4.39 -16.49
C LYS A 474 3.43 -2.97 -16.90
N GLY A 475 3.45 -2.02 -15.97
CA GLY A 475 3.01 -0.65 -16.26
C GLY A 475 1.54 -0.53 -16.63
N LEU A 476 0.73 -1.57 -16.36
CA LEU A 476 -0.64 -1.77 -16.88
C LEU A 476 -0.71 -1.89 -18.42
N GLY A 477 0.39 -2.26 -19.08
CA GLY A 477 0.34 -2.58 -20.50
C GLY A 477 -0.53 -3.82 -20.74
N GLY A 478 -1.46 -3.71 -21.68
CA GLY A 478 -2.58 -4.64 -21.87
C GLY A 478 -3.87 -4.26 -21.13
N ASP A 479 -3.87 -3.21 -20.30
CA ASP A 479 -5.09 -2.61 -19.72
C ASP A 479 -5.09 -1.08 -19.88
N ARG A 480 -5.13 -0.65 -21.14
CA ARG A 480 -5.23 0.75 -21.52
C ARG A 480 -6.41 1.46 -20.84
N ASP A 481 -7.54 0.76 -20.66
CA ASP A 481 -8.74 1.33 -20.04
C ASP A 481 -8.47 1.81 -18.60
N MET A 482 -7.72 1.02 -17.83
CA MET A 482 -7.31 1.38 -16.48
C MET A 482 -6.26 2.50 -16.48
N ARG A 483 -5.33 2.51 -17.44
CA ARG A 483 -4.36 3.61 -17.59
C ARG A 483 -5.06 4.94 -17.86
N GLU A 484 -5.99 4.95 -18.82
CA GLU A 484 -6.83 6.10 -19.14
C GLU A 484 -7.63 6.55 -17.91
N PHE A 485 -8.21 5.62 -17.15
CA PHE A 485 -8.94 5.98 -15.94
C PHE A 485 -8.04 6.64 -14.88
N ILE A 486 -6.93 6.01 -14.50
CA ILE A 486 -6.06 6.48 -13.41
C ILE A 486 -5.41 7.82 -13.75
N LEU A 487 -4.85 7.96 -14.97
CA LEU A 487 -4.29 9.23 -15.43
C LEU A 487 -5.35 10.33 -15.48
N GLY A 488 -6.58 9.96 -15.87
CA GLY A 488 -7.73 10.85 -15.85
C GLY A 488 -8.08 11.35 -14.46
N VAL A 489 -8.12 10.45 -13.46
CA VAL A 489 -8.38 10.79 -12.06
C VAL A 489 -7.32 11.79 -11.58
N LEU A 490 -6.03 11.50 -11.80
CA LEU A 490 -4.94 12.40 -11.41
C LEU A 490 -5.05 13.77 -12.07
N ALA A 491 -5.43 13.82 -13.35
CA ALA A 491 -5.59 15.05 -14.10
C ALA A 491 -6.77 15.90 -13.63
N THR A 492 -7.91 15.28 -13.28
CA THR A 492 -9.21 15.99 -13.21
C THR A 492 -9.86 16.08 -11.83
N SER A 493 -9.44 15.25 -10.87
CA SER A 493 -10.17 15.08 -9.59
C SER A 493 -9.55 15.72 -8.35
#